data_AF-A0A9Q0ZUW4-F1
#
_entry.id   AF-A0A9Q0ZUW4-F1
#
_cell.length_a   1.000
_cell.length_b   1.000
_cell.length_c   1.000
_cell.angle_alpha   90.00
_cell.angle_beta   90.00
_cell.angle_gamma   90.00
#
_symmetry.space_group_name_H-M   'P 1'
#
loop_
_entity.id
_entity.type
_entity.pdbx_description
1 polymer ?
#
loop_
_entity_poly.entity_id
_entity_poly.type
_entity_poly.pdbx_seq_one_letter_code
_entity_poly.pdbx_strand_id
1 'polypeptide(L)'
;MQDHLDVRYMYSNSIHAMLNAYGVEAARETIIREIKHVFNSYGISVNTRHLSLIADYMTHTASKFIVEAALHGEVDNLEAPSARVCLGLPVKMGTGSFDLMQKLEI
;
A
#
# COMPACT_ATOMS: atom_id res chain seq x y z
N MET A 1 36.05 8.12 -17.27
CA MET A 1 35.71 7.16 -16.19
C MET A 1 34.20 7.06 -15.95
N GLN A 2 33.42 8.08 -16.33
CA GLN A 2 31.95 8.06 -16.28
C GLN A 2 31.27 7.32 -17.45
N ASP A 3 32.01 6.91 -18.48
CA ASP A 3 31.44 6.39 -19.73
C ASP A 3 31.14 4.87 -19.74
N HIS A 4 31.31 4.19 -18.60
CA HIS A 4 31.03 2.75 -18.47
C HIS A 4 29.86 2.41 -17.54
N LEU A 5 29.29 3.40 -16.84
CA LEU A 5 28.23 3.18 -15.87
C LEU A 5 27.02 4.07 -16.19
N ASP A 6 25.92 3.45 -16.61
CA ASP A 6 24.67 4.18 -16.83
C ASP A 6 23.91 4.36 -15.51
N VAL A 7 24.01 5.56 -14.94
CA VAL A 7 23.41 5.94 -13.65
C VAL A 7 21.87 5.87 -13.70
N ARG A 8 21.26 5.93 -14.88
CA ARG A 8 19.79 5.95 -15.05
C ARG A 8 19.14 4.58 -14.85
N TYR A 9 19.93 3.51 -14.95
CA TYR A 9 19.45 2.13 -14.82
C TYR A 9 20.08 1.40 -13.62
N MET A 10 20.65 2.15 -12.67
CA MET A 10 21.15 1.58 -11.44
C MET A 10 20.01 1.03 -10.59
N TYR A 11 20.22 -0.18 -10.09
CA TYR A 11 19.26 -0.91 -9.27
C TYR A 11 19.98 -1.44 -8.02
N SER A 12 19.22 -1.54 -6.94
CA SER A 12 19.64 -2.16 -5.68
C SER A 12 18.48 -2.96 -5.10
N ASN A 13 18.80 -4.08 -4.45
CA ASN A 13 17.81 -4.86 -3.68
C ASN A 13 17.50 -4.23 -2.32
N SER A 14 18.21 -3.17 -1.92
CA SER A 14 17.93 -2.43 -0.70
C SER A 14 16.82 -1.40 -0.93
N ILE A 15 15.61 -1.74 -0.49
CA ILE A 15 14.42 -0.88 -0.57
C ILE A 15 14.68 0.49 0.08
N HIS A 16 15.39 0.53 1.21
CA HIS A 16 15.73 1.78 1.91
C HIS A 16 16.70 2.66 1.10
N ALA A 17 17.72 2.06 0.47
CA ALA A 17 18.64 2.80 -0.38
C ALA A 17 17.91 3.36 -1.62
N MET A 18 17.04 2.56 -2.23
CA MET A 18 16.21 3.00 -3.35
C MET A 18 15.25 4.12 -2.96
N LEU A 19 14.63 4.04 -1.78
CA LEU A 19 13.78 5.10 -1.24
C LEU A 19 14.52 6.42 -1.08
N ASN A 20 15.72 6.39 -0.47
CA ASN A 20 16.49 7.60 -0.19
C ASN A 20 17.11 8.22 -1.46
N ALA A 21 17.50 7.39 -2.45
CA ALA A 21 18.16 7.87 -3.66
C ALA A 21 17.20 8.23 -4.80
N TYR A 22 16.13 7.46 -4.98
CA TYR A 22 15.22 7.56 -6.14
C TYR A 22 13.75 7.82 -5.76
N GLY A 23 13.40 7.79 -4.47
CA GLY A 23 12.06 8.12 -3.97
C GLY A 23 11.11 6.93 -3.82
N VAL A 24 9.89 7.25 -3.38
CA VAL A 24 8.90 6.25 -2.93
C VAL A 24 8.42 5.32 -4.05
N GLU A 25 8.24 5.81 -5.28
CA GLU A 25 7.83 4.98 -6.41
C GLU A 25 8.93 4.00 -6.86
N ALA A 26 10.19 4.41 -6.78
CA ALA A 26 11.31 3.51 -7.06
C ALA A 26 11.42 2.42 -5.99
N ALA A 27 11.19 2.77 -4.72
CA ALA A 27 11.13 1.80 -3.63
C ALA A 27 9.95 0.81 -3.82
N ARG A 28 8.77 1.30 -4.23
CA ARG A 28 7.58 0.50 -4.53
C ARG A 28 7.83 -0.53 -5.62
N GLU A 29 8.42 -0.10 -6.74
CA GLU A 29 8.79 -0.99 -7.85
C GLU A 29 9.86 -2.02 -7.43
N THR A 30 10.81 -1.60 -6.58
CA THR A 30 11.82 -2.51 -6.01
C THR A 30 11.16 -3.60 -5.18
N ILE A 31 10.20 -3.26 -4.31
CA ILE A 31 9.43 -4.24 -3.50
C ILE A 31 8.74 -5.27 -4.41
N ILE A 32 8.04 -4.82 -5.46
CA ILE A 32 7.35 -5.72 -6.39
C ILE A 32 8.34 -6.69 -7.05
N ARG A 33 9.49 -6.18 -7.51
CA ARG A 33 10.53 -6.98 -8.16
C ARG A 33 11.13 -8.01 -7.23
N GLU A 34 11.50 -7.64 -6.01
CA GLU A 34 12.10 -8.56 -5.04
C GLU A 34 11.13 -9.67 -4.66
N ILE A 35 9.88 -9.32 -4.35
CA ILE A 35 8.86 -10.31 -3.97
C ILE A 35 8.59 -11.27 -5.14
N LYS A 36 8.47 -10.73 -6.37
CA LYS A 36 8.30 -11.55 -7.57
C LYS A 36 9.49 -12.48 -7.81
N HIS A 37 10.72 -12.00 -7.59
CA HIS A 37 11.93 -12.80 -7.75
C HIS A 37 11.98 -13.98 -6.76
N VAL A 38 11.61 -13.74 -5.49
CA VAL A 38 11.51 -14.79 -4.46
C VAL A 38 10.46 -15.83 -4.82
N PHE A 39 9.23 -15.43 -5.16
CA PHE A 39 8.20 -16.43 -5.51
C PHE A 39 8.54 -17.22 -6.78
N ASN A 40 9.14 -16.57 -7.77
CA ASN A 40 9.54 -17.23 -9.02
C ASN A 40 10.64 -18.28 -8.81
N SER A 41 11.56 -18.05 -7.86
CA SER A 41 12.62 -19.02 -7.55
C SER A 41 12.10 -20.31 -6.89
N TYR A 42 10.90 -20.27 -6.30
CA TYR A 42 10.17 -21.45 -5.80
C TYR A 42 9.13 -22.00 -6.79
N GLY A 43 9.05 -21.46 -8.02
CA GLY A 43 8.04 -21.86 -9.01
C GLY A 43 6.61 -21.42 -8.68
N ILE A 44 6.44 -20.46 -7.77
CA ILE A 44 5.13 -19.96 -7.34
C ILE A 44 4.75 -18.78 -8.25
N SER A 45 3.71 -18.96 -9.06
CA SER A 45 3.16 -17.90 -9.91
C SER A 45 2.15 -17.06 -9.13
N VAL A 46 2.52 -15.81 -8.79
CA VAL A 46 1.65 -14.84 -8.13
C VAL A 46 1.21 -13.76 -9.11
N ASN A 47 -0.07 -13.38 -9.07
CA ASN A 47 -0.59 -12.29 -9.87
C ASN A 47 0.03 -10.95 -9.45
N THR A 48 0.50 -10.17 -10.42
CA THR A 48 1.10 -8.85 -10.17
C THR A 48 0.16 -7.88 -9.48
N ARG A 49 -1.17 -8.00 -9.65
CA ARG A 49 -2.14 -7.15 -8.93
C ARG A 49 -2.03 -7.33 -7.40
N HIS A 50 -1.78 -8.54 -6.92
CA HIS A 50 -1.62 -8.80 -5.49
C HIS A 50 -0.30 -8.20 -4.98
N LEU A 51 0.77 -8.30 -5.78
CA LEU A 51 2.07 -7.73 -5.45
C LEU A 51 2.03 -6.21 -5.42
N SER A 52 1.34 -5.58 -6.37
CA SER A 52 1.16 -4.12 -6.40
C SER A 52 0.41 -3.63 -5.17
N LEU A 53 -0.71 -4.28 -4.79
CA LEU A 53 -1.46 -3.90 -3.59
C LEU A 53 -0.61 -3.96 -2.32
N ILE A 54 0.23 -5.00 -2.17
CA ILE A 54 1.14 -5.13 -1.03
C ILE A 54 2.19 -4.02 -1.06
N ALA A 55 2.82 -3.78 -2.21
CA ALA A 55 3.85 -2.76 -2.36
C ALA A 55 3.31 -1.36 -2.06
N ASP A 56 2.13 -1.03 -2.58
CA ASP A 56 1.46 0.25 -2.32
C ASP A 56 1.24 0.44 -0.81
N TYR A 57 0.72 -0.58 -0.13
CA TYR A 57 0.51 -0.56 1.32
C TYR A 57 1.83 -0.42 2.11
N MET A 58 2.88 -1.15 1.72
CA MET A 58 4.19 -1.07 2.38
C MET A 58 4.87 0.29 2.21
N THR A 59 4.64 0.97 1.09
CA THR A 59 5.17 2.31 0.85
C THR A 59 4.34 3.43 1.47
N HIS A 60 3.16 3.11 2.01
CA HIS A 60 2.28 4.06 2.66
C HIS A 60 2.65 4.19 4.15
N THR A 61 3.48 5.17 4.50
CA THR A 61 3.98 5.34 5.87
C THR A 61 2.90 5.87 6.82
N ALA A 62 2.38 5.01 7.72
CA ALA A 62 1.42 5.39 8.76
C ALA A 62 1.90 6.55 9.66
N SER A 63 3.20 6.66 9.92
CA SER A 63 3.79 7.74 10.73
C SER A 63 3.68 9.10 10.05
N LYS A 64 3.87 9.15 8.73
CA LYS A 64 3.70 10.38 7.94
C LYS A 64 2.24 10.80 7.94
N PHE A 65 1.34 9.83 7.80
CA PHE A 65 -0.11 10.06 7.83
C PHE A 65 -0.57 10.67 9.17
N ILE A 66 -0.15 10.13 10.32
CA ILE A 66 -0.57 10.67 11.63
C ILE A 66 -0.02 12.09 11.86
N VAL A 67 1.24 12.34 11.49
CA VAL A 67 1.86 13.66 11.66
C VAL A 67 1.17 14.70 10.77
N GLU A 68 0.94 14.40 9.49
CA GLU A 68 0.24 15.32 8.58
C GLU A 68 -1.23 15.54 8.96
N ALA A 69 -1.94 14.50 9.38
CA ALA A 69 -3.33 14.61 9.83
C ALA A 69 -3.44 15.51 11.08
N ALA A 70 -2.53 15.37 12.04
CA ALA A 70 -2.48 16.20 13.23
C ALA A 70 -2.14 17.67 12.90
N LEU A 71 -1.23 17.90 11.93
CA LEU A 71 -0.83 19.24 11.48
C LEU A 71 -1.95 20.00 10.78
N HIS A 72 -2.75 19.31 9.95
CA HIS A 72 -3.80 19.94 9.16
C HIS A 72 -5.20 19.87 9.82
N GLY A 73 -5.31 19.18 10.95
CA GLY A 73 -6.59 18.98 11.64
C GLY A 73 -7.56 18.13 10.84
N GLU A 74 -7.04 17.13 10.12
CA GLU A 74 -7.83 16.25 9.24
C GLU A 74 -8.88 15.47 10.04
N VAL A 75 -10.09 15.38 9.49
CA VAL A 75 -11.19 14.58 10.04
C VAL A 75 -11.29 13.28 9.26
N ASP A 76 -11.16 12.14 9.96
CA ASP A 76 -11.35 10.83 9.35
C ASP A 76 -12.85 10.53 9.20
N ASN A 77 -13.31 10.35 7.96
CA ASN A 77 -14.69 9.99 7.63
C ASN A 77 -15.01 8.51 7.91
N LEU A 78 -14.03 7.73 8.38
CA LEU A 78 -14.17 6.33 8.76
C LEU A 78 -14.69 5.47 7.61
N GLU A 79 -14.23 5.72 6.39
CA GLU A 79 -14.59 4.88 5.24
C GLU A 79 -13.68 3.64 5.15
N ALA A 80 -12.45 3.74 5.65
CA ALA A 80 -11.51 2.63 5.66
C ALA A 80 -11.97 1.51 6.63
N PRO A 81 -11.92 0.23 6.21
CA PRO A 81 -12.24 -0.90 7.08
C PRO A 81 -11.44 -0.95 8.38
N SER A 82 -10.15 -0.62 8.33
CA SER A 82 -9.28 -0.58 9.50
C SER A 82 -9.73 0.47 10.52
N ALA A 83 -10.09 1.68 10.08
CA ALA A 83 -10.56 2.76 10.96
C ALA A 83 -11.87 2.38 11.67
N ARG A 84 -12.80 1.73 10.96
CA ARG A 84 -14.05 1.22 11.53
C ARG A 84 -13.83 0.11 12.54
N VAL A 85 -12.94 -0.84 12.24
CA VAL A 85 -12.59 -1.93 13.17
C VAL A 85 -11.98 -1.37 14.46
N CYS A 86 -11.08 -0.39 14.38
CA CYS A 86 -10.49 0.25 15.57
C CYS A 86 -11.54 0.89 16.49
N LEU A 87 -12.65 1.39 15.94
CA LEU A 87 -13.75 2.03 16.69
C LEU A 87 -14.93 1.09 16.97
N GLY A 88 -14.85 -0.19 16.59
CA GLY A 88 -15.93 -1.15 16.76
C GLY A 88 -17.16 -0.89 15.88
N LEU A 89 -17.00 -0.16 14.77
CA LEU A 89 -18.08 0.14 13.83
C LEU A 89 -18.23 -0.96 12.76
N PRO A 90 -19.46 -1.23 12.27
CA PRO A 90 -19.67 -2.13 11.14
C PRO A 90 -18.91 -1.67 9.91
N VAL A 91 -18.18 -2.59 9.28
CA VAL A 91 -17.36 -2.30 8.10
C VAL A 91 -18.23 -2.15 6.86
N LYS A 92 -18.05 -1.05 6.12
CA LYS A 92 -18.76 -0.75 4.87
C LYS A 92 -18.24 -1.55 3.66
N MET A 93 -18.06 -2.86 3.81
CA MET A 93 -17.63 -3.73 2.72
C MET A 93 -18.35 -5.08 2.77
N GLY A 94 -18.52 -5.72 1.61
CA GLY A 94 -19.25 -6.99 1.52
C GLY A 94 -20.70 -6.84 1.97
N THR A 95 -21.10 -7.60 2.99
CA THR A 95 -22.48 -7.57 3.53
C THR A 95 -22.80 -6.28 4.30
N GLY A 96 -21.79 -5.54 4.75
CA GLY A 96 -21.98 -4.24 5.40
C GLY A 96 -22.01 -3.06 4.43
N SER A 97 -22.00 -3.31 3.10
CA SER A 97 -22.00 -2.24 2.09
C SER A 97 -23.41 -1.67 1.81
N PHE A 98 -24.45 -2.18 2.45
CA PHE A 98 -25.82 -1.72 2.30
C PHE A 98 -26.59 -1.88 3.61
N ASP A 99 -27.56 -0.99 3.83
CA ASP A 99 -28.48 -1.07 4.97
C ASP A 99 -29.72 -1.90 4.61
N LEU A 100 -30.25 -2.60 5.59
CA LEU A 100 -31.52 -3.32 5.47
C LEU A 100 -32.65 -2.48 6.06
N MET A 101 -33.70 -2.24 5.27
CA MET A 101 -34.92 -1.60 5.75
C MET A 101 -36.08 -2.57 5.68
N GLN A 102 -36.79 -2.77 6.79
CA GLN A 102 -38.02 -3.53 6.82
C GLN A 102 -39.19 -2.64 6.42
N LYS A 103 -39.92 -3.04 5.38
CA LYS A 103 -41.17 -2.39 5.01
C LYS A 103 -42.26 -2.85 5.98
N LEU A 104 -42.77 -1.95 6.80
CA LEU A 104 -43.93 -2.18 7.64
C LEU A 104 -45.18 -1.80 6.85
N GLU A 105 -46.05 -2.77 6.60
CA GLU A 105 -47.41 -2.51 6.12
C GLU A 105 -48.28 -2.24 7.35
N ILE A 106 -48.83 -1.02 7.39
CA ILE A 106 -49.82 -0.59 8.40
C ILE A 106 -51.18 -0.59 7.72
#